data_AF-A0A1N6PTD3-F1
#
_entry.id   AF-A0A1N6PTD3-F1
#
_cell.length_a   1.000
_cell.length_b   1.000
_cell.length_c   1.000
_cell.angle_alpha   90.00
_cell.angle_beta   90.00
_cell.angle_gamma   90.00
#
_symmetry.space_group_name_H-M   'P 1'
#
loop_
_entity.id
_entity.type
_entity.pdbx_description
1 polymer ?
#
loop_
_entity_poly.entity_id
_entity_poly.type
_entity_poly.pdbx_seq_one_letter_code
_entity_poly.pdbx_strand_id
1 'polypeptide(L)'
;MTDRSAVPVPTDAAARRAVAPVVCYPVSTLPPAPMAMLSAARETIEKIDAVVVPPREGRTFRVPRGHFFRIVSIEGPQVGDLNLWNANDLKERFFSGKTRALHATHVTTGDRLWSNLPHLRPMATITHDTLGWYGFDEHGGGVHDVIGTRCDPYTHKLLSGGDDYHHCCHNNLTRALAGETGLSIRDAEPHVHDVLNVFMCTGFTRDTQQYFMKASPVRPGDFLEFFAEIDLIGALSACPGGDCGTVHSSDEARCHPLLVEIYRPDPASLADWTPPALNAYDFKA
;
A
#
# COMPACT_ATOMS: atom_id res chain seq x y z
N MET A 1 -25.95 18.12 -3.93
CA MET A 1 -26.10 17.61 -2.56
C MET A 1 -27.58 17.54 -2.24
N THR A 2 -28.17 16.36 -2.08
CA THR A 2 -29.43 16.28 -1.34
C THR A 2 -29.10 16.63 0.10
N ASP A 3 -29.78 17.62 0.66
CA ASP A 3 -29.65 17.98 2.08
C ASP A 3 -30.08 16.77 2.91
N ARG A 4 -29.11 15.95 3.33
CA ARG A 4 -29.37 14.69 4.06
C ARG A 4 -29.76 14.94 5.52
N SER A 5 -29.75 16.19 5.97
CA SER A 5 -29.95 16.54 7.37
C SER A 5 -31.20 17.41 7.51
N ALA A 6 -32.27 16.84 8.05
CA ALA A 6 -33.42 17.61 8.52
C ALA A 6 -33.11 18.43 9.79
N VAL A 7 -31.85 18.52 10.21
CA VAL A 7 -31.42 19.21 11.44
C VAL A 7 -31.16 20.69 11.16
N PRO A 8 -31.84 21.61 11.88
CA PRO A 8 -31.59 23.04 11.74
C PRO A 8 -30.13 23.41 12.04
N VAL A 9 -29.56 24.30 11.23
CA VAL A 9 -28.20 24.81 11.45
C VAL A 9 -28.21 25.75 12.67
N PRO A 10 -27.38 25.50 13.69
CA PRO A 10 -27.33 26.36 14.87
C PRO A 10 -26.72 27.73 14.53
N THR A 11 -27.05 28.76 15.33
CA THR A 11 -26.65 30.15 15.08
C THR A 11 -25.13 30.37 15.17
N ASP A 12 -24.41 29.51 15.87
CA ASP A 12 -22.94 29.53 16.02
C ASP A 12 -22.21 28.58 15.05
N ALA A 13 -22.90 27.99 14.07
CA ALA A 13 -22.31 27.00 13.16
C ALA A 13 -21.07 27.50 12.42
N ALA A 14 -21.06 28.76 11.99
CA ALA A 14 -19.92 29.36 11.30
C ALA A 14 -18.67 29.41 12.21
N ALA A 15 -18.84 29.78 13.49
CA ALA A 15 -17.75 29.81 14.45
C ALA A 15 -17.20 28.40 14.73
N ARG A 16 -18.07 27.39 14.82
CA ARG A 16 -17.65 25.99 15.01
C ARG A 16 -16.83 25.45 13.83
N ARG A 17 -17.22 25.77 12.59
CA ARG A 17 -16.50 25.35 11.38
C ARG A 17 -15.18 26.09 11.17
N ALA A 18 -15.05 27.30 11.70
CA ALA A 18 -13.86 28.14 11.55
C ALA A 18 -12.68 27.73 12.46
N VAL A 19 -12.89 26.79 13.40
CA VAL A 19 -11.83 26.29 14.27
C VAL A 19 -10.73 25.65 13.41
N ALA A 20 -9.49 26.10 13.60
CA ALA A 20 -8.35 25.61 12.84
C ALA A 20 -8.06 24.12 13.13
N PRO A 21 -7.65 23.33 12.12
CA PRO A 21 -7.30 21.93 12.32
C PRO A 21 -5.99 21.79 13.10
N VAL A 22 -5.85 20.66 13.81
CA VAL A 22 -4.62 20.22 14.46
C VAL A 22 -4.23 18.86 13.89
N VAL A 23 -2.97 18.71 13.47
CA VAL A 23 -2.45 17.44 12.96
C VAL A 23 -2.32 16.42 14.10
N CYS A 24 -2.98 15.26 13.97
CA CYS A 24 -3.05 14.25 15.03
C CYS A 24 -1.68 13.67 15.41
N TYR A 25 -0.83 13.41 14.41
CA TYR A 25 0.51 12.86 14.59
C TYR A 25 1.48 13.65 13.70
N PRO A 26 2.12 14.71 14.22
CA PRO A 26 3.10 15.44 13.43
C PRO A 26 4.24 14.50 13.03
N VAL A 27 4.54 14.40 11.72
CA VAL A 27 5.58 13.50 11.20
C VAL A 27 6.94 13.73 11.89
N SER A 28 7.22 14.97 12.32
CA SER A 28 8.41 15.35 13.08
C SER A 28 8.54 14.65 14.44
N THR A 29 7.47 14.05 14.96
CA THR A 29 7.49 13.27 16.22
C THR A 29 7.80 11.78 15.99
N LEU A 30 7.81 11.32 14.74
CA LEU A 30 8.20 9.94 14.43
C LEU A 30 9.73 9.81 14.48
N PRO A 31 10.27 8.70 15.01
CA PRO A 31 11.69 8.40 14.85
C PRO A 31 12.01 8.33 13.35
N PRO A 32 12.90 9.17 12.81
CA PRO A 32 13.13 9.22 11.37
C PRO A 32 13.72 7.90 10.87
N ALA A 33 13.34 7.50 9.66
CA ALA A 33 14.05 6.41 8.97
C ALA A 33 15.50 6.84 8.69
N PRO A 34 16.49 5.93 8.77
CA PRO A 34 17.91 6.26 8.56
C PRO A 34 18.22 6.43 7.05
N MET A 35 17.57 7.40 6.40
CA MET A 35 17.56 7.55 4.94
C MET A 35 18.95 7.74 4.31
N ALA A 36 19.88 8.40 5.01
CA ALA A 36 21.25 8.54 4.53
C ALA A 36 21.96 7.18 4.42
N MET A 37 21.82 6.34 5.45
CA MET A 37 22.37 4.98 5.46
C MET A 37 21.67 4.09 4.42
N LEU A 38 20.35 4.15 4.31
CA LEU A 38 19.61 3.38 3.30
C LEU A 38 19.97 3.81 1.87
N SER A 39 20.24 5.10 1.65
CA SER A 39 20.71 5.61 0.36
C SER A 39 22.10 5.09 0.01
N ALA A 40 23.02 5.05 0.98
CA ALA A 40 24.35 4.47 0.78
C ALA A 40 24.27 2.95 0.52
N ALA A 41 23.43 2.23 1.27
CA ALA A 41 23.20 0.80 1.06
C ALA A 41 22.66 0.50 -0.35
N ARG A 42 21.73 1.34 -0.86
CA ARG A 42 21.19 1.26 -2.23
C ARG A 42 22.25 1.29 -3.32
N GLU A 43 23.39 1.95 -3.11
CA GLU A 43 24.46 2.01 -4.12
C GLU A 43 25.17 0.67 -4.32
N THR A 44 24.98 -0.27 -3.38
CA THR A 44 25.67 -1.57 -3.36
C THR A 44 24.76 -2.76 -3.70
N ILE A 45 23.49 -2.51 -4.03
CA ILE A 45 22.51 -3.58 -4.16
C ILE A 45 22.73 -4.42 -5.42
N GLU A 46 22.67 -5.74 -5.26
CA GLU A 46 22.74 -6.73 -6.33
C GLU A 46 21.38 -7.43 -6.44
N LYS A 47 20.84 -7.53 -7.65
CA LYS A 47 19.57 -8.25 -7.90
C LYS A 47 19.80 -9.75 -7.68
N ILE A 48 18.99 -10.36 -6.81
CA ILE A 48 19.10 -11.79 -6.47
C ILE A 48 17.91 -12.62 -6.92
N ASP A 49 16.74 -11.99 -7.15
CA ASP A 49 15.53 -12.71 -7.56
C ASP A 49 14.54 -11.75 -8.26
N ALA A 50 13.56 -12.32 -8.98
CA ALA A 50 12.50 -11.58 -9.62
C ALA A 50 11.23 -12.41 -9.84
N VAL A 51 10.08 -11.77 -9.67
CA VAL A 51 8.75 -12.36 -9.87
C VAL A 51 7.94 -11.46 -10.79
N VAL A 52 7.47 -11.99 -11.93
CA VAL A 52 6.49 -11.32 -12.77
C VAL A 52 5.09 -11.64 -12.25
N VAL A 53 4.31 -10.60 -11.95
CA VAL A 53 2.90 -10.68 -11.60
C VAL A 53 2.07 -10.51 -12.88
N PRO A 54 1.41 -11.56 -13.39
CA PRO A 54 0.61 -11.43 -14.60
C PRO A 54 -0.58 -10.48 -14.39
N PRO A 55 -1.11 -9.87 -15.46
CA PRO A 55 -2.32 -9.05 -15.37
C PRO A 55 -3.46 -9.83 -14.71
N ARG A 56 -4.21 -9.19 -13.81
CA ARG A 56 -5.37 -9.78 -13.09
C ARG A 56 -5.05 -10.98 -12.19
N GLU A 57 -3.79 -11.14 -11.82
CA GLU A 57 -3.33 -12.22 -10.94
C GLU A 57 -2.51 -11.68 -9.78
N GLY A 58 -2.32 -12.54 -8.77
CA GLY A 58 -1.47 -12.28 -7.61
C GLY A 58 -0.26 -13.21 -7.60
N ARG A 59 0.90 -12.72 -7.13
CA ARG A 59 2.06 -13.57 -6.81
C ARG A 59 2.65 -13.16 -5.46
N THR A 60 3.18 -14.15 -4.76
CA THR A 60 3.99 -13.94 -3.56
C THR A 60 5.47 -13.80 -3.90
N PHE A 61 6.20 -13.18 -3.00
CA PHE A 61 7.65 -13.08 -3.02
C PHE A 61 8.17 -12.97 -1.58
N ARG A 62 9.40 -13.43 -1.34
CA ARG A 62 10.05 -13.34 -0.03
C ARG A 62 11.18 -12.33 -0.08
N VAL A 63 11.23 -11.48 0.94
CA VAL A 63 12.31 -10.49 1.08
C VAL A 63 12.95 -10.69 2.44
N PRO A 64 14.19 -11.18 2.50
CA PRO A 64 14.90 -11.28 3.76
C PRO A 64 15.07 -9.90 4.37
N ARG A 65 15.12 -9.85 5.69
CA ARG A 65 15.42 -8.64 6.42
C ARG A 65 16.72 -7.99 5.93
N GLY A 66 16.74 -6.67 5.82
CA GLY A 66 17.89 -5.92 5.33
C GLY A 66 18.05 -5.93 3.81
N HIS A 67 17.14 -6.59 3.07
CA HIS A 67 17.15 -6.60 1.60
C HIS A 67 16.22 -5.51 1.06
N PHE A 68 16.33 -5.24 -0.24
CA PHE A 68 15.45 -4.32 -0.94
C PHE A 68 14.51 -5.09 -1.85
N PHE A 69 13.34 -4.51 -2.11
CA PHE A 69 12.49 -4.95 -3.20
C PHE A 69 11.95 -3.77 -3.99
N ARG A 70 11.82 -3.95 -5.30
CA ARG A 70 11.22 -2.97 -6.22
C ARG A 70 9.94 -3.54 -6.80
N ILE A 71 8.94 -2.69 -6.95
CA ILE A 71 7.78 -2.94 -7.80
C ILE A 71 7.94 -2.05 -9.02
N VAL A 72 8.00 -2.63 -10.21
CA VAL A 72 8.37 -1.96 -11.46
C VAL A 72 7.25 -2.11 -12.48
N SER A 73 6.87 -1.00 -13.14
CA SER A 73 6.03 -1.02 -14.33
C SER A 73 6.89 -1.43 -15.54
N ILE A 74 6.47 -2.44 -16.32
CA ILE A 74 7.32 -3.02 -17.38
C ILE A 74 6.76 -2.92 -18.80
N GLU A 75 5.47 -3.17 -19.02
CA GLU A 75 4.88 -3.18 -20.37
C GLU A 75 3.94 -2.02 -20.64
N GLY A 76 3.19 -1.61 -19.62
CA GLY A 76 2.27 -0.48 -19.70
C GLY A 76 1.85 0.00 -18.32
N PRO A 77 1.06 1.09 -18.25
CA PRO A 77 0.57 1.63 -17.00
C PRO A 77 -0.31 0.62 -16.27
N GLN A 78 0.04 0.29 -15.04
CA GLN A 78 -0.65 -0.71 -14.23
C GLN A 78 -0.48 -0.38 -12.75
N VAL A 79 -1.58 -0.40 -12.01
CA VAL A 79 -1.57 -0.28 -10.54
C VAL A 79 -1.45 -1.64 -9.88
N GLY A 80 -0.88 -1.68 -8.67
CA GLY A 80 -0.66 -2.92 -7.92
C GLY A 80 -1.16 -2.83 -6.49
N ASP A 81 -1.90 -3.84 -6.05
CA ASP A 81 -2.37 -3.96 -4.66
C ASP A 81 -1.35 -4.81 -3.86
N LEU A 82 -0.66 -4.18 -2.90
CA LEU A 82 0.37 -4.83 -2.08
C LEU A 82 -0.15 -5.22 -0.70
N ASN A 83 0.15 -6.45 -0.28
CA ASN A 83 0.08 -6.91 1.11
C ASN A 83 1.46 -7.37 1.59
N LEU A 84 1.75 -7.15 2.87
CA LEU A 84 2.98 -7.57 3.53
C LEU A 84 2.64 -8.30 4.82
N TRP A 85 3.31 -9.44 5.06
CA TRP A 85 3.28 -10.19 6.31
C TRP A 85 4.70 -10.37 6.83
N ASN A 86 4.85 -10.49 8.14
CA ASN A 86 6.07 -11.06 8.71
C ASN A 86 6.18 -12.51 8.23
N ALA A 87 7.33 -12.88 7.67
CA ALA A 87 7.56 -14.21 7.09
C ALA A 87 7.42 -15.36 8.11
N ASN A 88 7.52 -15.05 9.41
CA ASN A 88 7.46 -16.01 10.50
C ASN A 88 6.16 -15.94 11.32
N ASP A 89 5.28 -14.96 11.05
CA ASP A 89 3.97 -14.83 11.71
C ASP A 89 2.99 -14.02 10.85
N LEU A 90 2.05 -14.70 10.16
CA LEU A 90 1.02 -14.05 9.33
C LEU A 90 0.03 -13.19 10.13
N LYS A 91 0.05 -13.23 11.47
CA LYS A 91 -0.75 -12.33 12.30
C LYS A 91 -0.14 -10.93 12.35
N GLU A 92 1.18 -10.81 12.20
CA GLU A 92 1.84 -9.52 11.97
C GLU A 92 1.81 -9.18 10.48
N ARG A 93 1.05 -8.15 10.14
CA ARG A 93 0.81 -7.75 8.75
C ARG A 93 0.64 -6.25 8.61
N PHE A 94 0.75 -5.76 7.38
CA PHE A 94 0.67 -4.33 7.10
C PHE A 94 -0.66 -3.73 7.58
N PHE A 95 -0.57 -2.52 8.12
CA PHE A 95 -1.68 -1.78 8.68
C PHE A 95 -1.76 -0.39 8.03
N SER A 96 -2.51 -0.33 6.91
CA SER A 96 -2.76 0.92 6.18
C SER A 96 -3.35 2.00 7.09
N GLY A 97 -4.25 1.64 8.00
CA GLY A 97 -4.91 2.58 8.91
C GLY A 97 -3.93 3.37 9.78
N LYS A 98 -2.96 2.71 10.43
CA LYS A 98 -1.97 3.42 11.26
C LYS A 98 -0.87 4.06 10.42
N THR A 99 -0.49 3.45 9.30
CA THR A 99 0.39 4.07 8.30
C THR A 99 -0.17 5.42 7.82
N ARG A 100 -1.45 5.44 7.44
CA ARG A 100 -2.18 6.65 7.02
C ARG A 100 -2.24 7.71 8.10
N ALA A 101 -2.49 7.31 9.35
CA ALA A 101 -2.58 8.24 10.47
C ALA A 101 -1.22 8.88 10.80
N LEU A 102 -0.12 8.13 10.66
CA LEU A 102 1.23 8.60 10.96
C LEU A 102 1.86 9.39 9.82
N HIS A 103 1.57 9.03 8.57
CA HIS A 103 2.15 9.63 7.38
C HIS A 103 1.14 10.57 6.70
N ALA A 104 0.34 10.06 5.76
CA ALA A 104 -0.69 10.80 5.05
C ALA A 104 -1.65 9.85 4.33
N THR A 105 -2.53 10.38 3.48
CA THR A 105 -3.39 9.59 2.58
C THR A 105 -2.61 8.71 1.61
N HIS A 106 -1.38 9.12 1.27
CA HIS A 106 -0.46 8.49 0.36
C HIS A 106 0.93 8.44 0.98
N VAL A 107 1.78 7.52 0.54
CA VAL A 107 3.14 7.33 1.07
C VAL A 107 4.19 7.47 -0.03
N THR A 108 5.34 8.03 0.31
CA THR A 108 6.47 8.19 -0.62
C THR A 108 7.80 7.96 0.10
N THR A 109 8.92 8.28 -0.55
CA THR A 109 10.28 8.13 -0.04
C THR A 109 10.42 8.67 1.39
N GLY A 110 10.91 7.82 2.31
CA GLY A 110 11.07 8.13 3.73
C GLY A 110 9.91 7.65 4.62
N ASP A 111 8.74 7.38 4.04
CA ASP A 111 7.60 6.82 4.77
C ASP A 111 7.79 5.32 5.03
N ARG A 112 7.09 4.82 6.05
CA ARG A 112 7.19 3.43 6.51
C ARG A 112 5.84 2.74 6.45
N LEU A 113 5.85 1.49 6.05
CA LEU A 113 4.69 0.61 6.12
C LEU A 113 4.68 -0.06 7.49
N TRP A 114 3.71 0.30 8.33
CA TRP A 114 3.64 -0.16 9.73
C TRP A 114 2.84 -1.45 9.87
N SER A 115 3.26 -2.32 10.79
CA SER A 115 2.49 -3.51 11.16
C SER A 115 1.29 -3.19 12.07
N ASN A 116 0.33 -4.12 12.08
CA ASN A 116 -0.88 -4.06 12.90
C ASN A 116 -0.59 -4.16 14.41
N LEU A 117 -1.58 -3.77 15.22
CA LEU A 117 -1.54 -3.98 16.67
C LEU A 117 -1.63 -5.48 16.98
N PRO A 118 -0.91 -5.98 18.01
CA PRO A 118 -0.08 -5.23 18.96
C PRO A 118 1.37 -4.96 18.49
N HIS A 119 1.75 -5.44 17.30
CA HIS A 119 3.15 -5.42 16.85
C HIS A 119 3.71 -4.01 16.60
N LEU A 120 2.95 -3.15 15.92
CA LEU A 120 3.25 -1.75 15.57
C LEU A 120 4.75 -1.43 15.46
N ARG A 121 5.36 -1.94 14.39
CA ARG A 121 6.73 -1.60 13.99
C ARG A 121 6.82 -1.40 12.48
N PRO A 122 7.87 -0.73 11.97
CA PRO A 122 8.12 -0.70 10.53
C PRO A 122 8.33 -2.11 9.97
N MET A 123 7.61 -2.44 8.90
CA MET A 123 7.81 -3.66 8.11
C MET A 123 8.71 -3.38 6.90
N ALA A 124 8.49 -2.22 6.27
CA ALA A 124 9.29 -1.74 5.15
C ALA A 124 9.39 -0.22 5.17
N THR A 125 10.48 0.31 4.63
CA THR A 125 10.72 1.75 4.44
C THR A 125 10.82 2.04 2.95
N ILE A 126 10.10 3.04 2.44
CA ILE A 126 10.21 3.46 1.04
C ILE A 126 11.52 4.21 0.85
N THR A 127 12.40 3.70 -0.01
CA THR A 127 13.74 4.24 -0.21
C THR A 127 13.88 5.01 -1.52
N HIS A 128 13.00 4.76 -2.48
CA HIS A 128 12.94 5.53 -3.71
C HIS A 128 11.55 5.45 -4.33
N ASP A 129 11.09 6.59 -4.87
CA ASP A 129 9.83 6.73 -5.58
C ASP A 129 10.08 7.56 -6.84
N THR A 130 10.01 6.91 -7.99
CA THR A 130 10.16 7.56 -9.31
C THR A 130 9.01 8.51 -9.64
N LEU A 131 7.85 8.35 -9.00
CA LEU A 131 6.67 9.20 -9.14
C LEU A 131 6.55 10.23 -8.01
N GLY A 132 7.55 10.34 -7.13
CA GLY A 132 7.54 11.28 -6.00
C GLY A 132 7.40 12.75 -6.39
N TRP A 133 7.65 13.08 -7.66
CA TRP A 133 7.41 14.42 -8.23
C TRP A 133 5.93 14.76 -8.38
N TYR A 134 5.00 13.79 -8.32
CA TYR A 134 3.57 14.00 -8.56
C TYR A 134 2.93 14.88 -7.48
N GLY A 135 3.29 14.68 -6.22
CA GLY A 135 2.73 15.42 -5.08
C GLY A 135 1.21 15.23 -4.98
N PHE A 136 0.48 16.34 -4.85
CA PHE A 136 -0.98 16.37 -4.87
C PHE A 136 -1.48 17.29 -5.98
N ASP A 137 -2.37 16.77 -6.83
CA ASP A 137 -2.94 17.52 -7.94
C ASP A 137 -4.07 18.49 -7.50
N GLU A 138 -4.61 19.26 -8.45
CA GLU A 138 -5.66 20.25 -8.20
C GLU A 138 -6.97 19.65 -7.64
N HIS A 139 -7.22 18.36 -7.89
CA HIS A 139 -8.37 17.62 -7.38
C HIS A 139 -8.11 17.01 -6.00
N GLY A 140 -6.87 17.10 -5.49
CA GLY A 140 -6.43 16.45 -4.26
C GLY A 140 -5.98 15.00 -4.46
N GLY A 141 -5.64 14.62 -5.69
CA GLY A 141 -5.14 13.28 -6.02
C GLY A 141 -3.65 13.14 -5.74
N GLY A 142 -3.24 12.02 -5.15
CA GLY A 142 -1.82 11.60 -4.98
C GLY A 142 -1.60 10.21 -5.57
N VAL A 143 -0.38 9.66 -5.46
CA VAL A 143 -0.06 8.26 -5.87
C VAL A 143 0.43 7.44 -4.68
N HIS A 144 0.29 6.11 -4.73
CA HIS A 144 0.67 5.17 -3.66
C HIS A 144 -0.22 5.30 -2.42
N ASP A 145 -1.51 5.06 -2.60
CA ASP A 145 -2.49 5.35 -1.57
C ASP A 145 -2.56 4.27 -0.46
N VAL A 146 -2.90 4.72 0.74
CA VAL A 146 -3.20 3.88 1.91
C VAL A 146 -4.59 4.22 2.47
N ILE A 147 -5.51 4.66 1.58
CA ILE A 147 -6.87 5.10 1.92
C ILE A 147 -7.93 4.14 1.39
N GLY A 148 -7.62 3.43 0.29
CA GLY A 148 -8.43 2.33 -0.20
C GLY A 148 -8.29 1.07 0.66
N THR A 149 -9.14 0.08 0.37
CA THR A 149 -9.07 -1.25 0.98
C THR A 149 -8.44 -2.26 0.02
N ARG A 150 -9.11 -2.48 -1.11
CA ARG A 150 -8.77 -3.27 -2.31
C ARG A 150 -10.05 -3.50 -3.09
N CYS A 151 -9.97 -3.72 -4.40
CA CYS A 151 -11.15 -4.25 -5.08
C CYS A 151 -11.44 -5.68 -4.62
N ASP A 152 -12.71 -5.97 -4.38
CA ASP A 152 -13.14 -7.24 -3.77
C ASP A 152 -14.43 -7.79 -4.42
N PRO A 153 -14.61 -9.11 -4.45
CA PRO A 153 -15.73 -9.75 -5.11
C PRO A 153 -17.07 -9.48 -4.40
N TYR A 154 -17.04 -9.18 -3.09
CA TYR A 154 -18.24 -8.97 -2.28
C TYR A 154 -18.89 -7.63 -2.62
N THR A 155 -18.09 -6.57 -2.68
CA THR A 155 -18.51 -5.24 -3.14
C THR A 155 -18.95 -5.29 -4.60
N HIS A 156 -18.22 -6.02 -5.46
CA HIS A 156 -18.64 -6.21 -6.85
C HIS A 156 -20.04 -6.84 -6.91
N LYS A 157 -20.25 -7.97 -6.24
CA LYS A 157 -21.53 -8.68 -6.20
C LYS A 157 -22.67 -7.81 -5.68
N LEU A 158 -22.41 -7.00 -4.65
CA LEU A 158 -23.38 -6.07 -4.08
C LEU A 158 -23.81 -4.99 -5.09
N LEU A 159 -22.85 -4.41 -5.83
CA LEU A 159 -23.09 -3.25 -6.69
C LEU A 159 -23.52 -3.63 -8.12
N SER A 160 -23.18 -4.82 -8.61
CA SER A 160 -23.58 -5.34 -9.92
C SER A 160 -25.00 -5.93 -9.94
N GLY A 161 -25.64 -6.09 -8.78
CA GLY A 161 -26.94 -6.75 -8.67
C GLY A 161 -26.86 -8.28 -8.61
N GLY A 162 -25.70 -8.83 -8.28
CA GLY A 162 -25.51 -10.25 -7.98
C GLY A 162 -24.46 -10.99 -8.80
N ASP A 163 -23.79 -10.32 -9.75
CA ASP A 163 -22.77 -10.95 -10.60
C ASP A 163 -21.52 -11.36 -9.81
N ASP A 164 -20.90 -12.46 -10.23
CA ASP A 164 -19.66 -12.96 -9.65
C ASP A 164 -18.46 -12.56 -10.52
N TYR A 165 -17.43 -12.00 -9.89
CA TYR A 165 -16.15 -11.69 -10.51
C TYR A 165 -15.01 -12.23 -9.65
N HIS A 166 -14.08 -12.97 -10.26
CA HIS A 166 -13.10 -13.78 -9.53
C HIS A 166 -11.65 -13.29 -9.62
N HIS A 167 -11.43 -12.16 -10.30
CA HIS A 167 -10.11 -11.58 -10.53
C HIS A 167 -9.90 -10.22 -9.84
N CYS A 168 -10.76 -9.89 -8.87
CA CYS A 168 -10.51 -8.79 -7.93
C CYS A 168 -9.19 -9.02 -7.17
N CYS A 169 -8.50 -7.94 -6.80
CA CYS A 169 -7.25 -7.98 -6.03
C CYS A 169 -7.40 -8.79 -4.75
N HIS A 170 -8.54 -8.68 -4.07
CA HIS A 170 -8.85 -9.54 -2.93
C HIS A 170 -8.71 -11.04 -3.26
N ASN A 171 -9.32 -11.53 -4.34
CA ASN A 171 -9.21 -12.93 -4.73
C ASN A 171 -7.79 -13.31 -5.13
N ASN A 172 -7.12 -12.43 -5.87
CA ASN A 172 -5.76 -12.64 -6.36
C ASN A 172 -4.77 -12.80 -5.20
N LEU A 173 -4.86 -11.93 -4.20
CA LEU A 173 -4.05 -11.98 -2.97
C LEU A 173 -4.38 -13.22 -2.14
N THR A 174 -5.66 -13.56 -1.98
CA THR A 174 -6.08 -14.76 -1.25
C THR A 174 -5.51 -16.04 -1.88
N ARG A 175 -5.63 -16.19 -3.21
CA ARG A 175 -5.07 -17.34 -3.93
C ARG A 175 -3.55 -17.40 -3.85
N ALA A 176 -2.88 -16.26 -3.99
CA ALA A 176 -1.42 -16.18 -3.91
C ALA A 176 -0.91 -16.59 -2.51
N LEU A 177 -1.53 -16.07 -1.44
CA LEU A 177 -1.16 -16.41 -0.07
C LEU A 177 -1.45 -17.89 0.25
N ALA A 178 -2.61 -18.41 -0.18
CA ALA A 178 -2.93 -19.83 -0.01
C ALA A 178 -1.89 -20.73 -0.68
N GLY A 179 -1.46 -20.39 -1.90
CA GLY A 179 -0.39 -21.11 -2.61
C GLY A 179 0.95 -21.08 -1.89
N GLU A 180 1.35 -19.93 -1.34
CA GLU A 180 2.61 -19.77 -0.59
C GLU A 180 2.63 -20.54 0.74
N THR A 181 1.49 -20.57 1.43
CA THR A 181 1.41 -21.07 2.82
C THR A 181 0.89 -22.49 2.92
N GLY A 182 0.28 -23.01 1.85
CA GLY A 182 -0.44 -24.29 1.85
C GLY A 182 -1.77 -24.25 2.61
N LEU A 183 -2.21 -23.06 3.06
CA LEU A 183 -3.52 -22.88 3.69
C LEU A 183 -4.65 -23.10 2.67
N SER A 184 -5.83 -23.47 3.18
CA SER A 184 -7.03 -23.42 2.36
C SER A 184 -7.35 -21.96 1.99
N ILE A 185 -8.05 -21.73 0.87
CA ILE A 185 -8.52 -20.38 0.48
C ILE A 185 -9.27 -19.70 1.64
N ARG A 186 -10.11 -20.47 2.35
CA ARG A 186 -10.92 -19.99 3.47
C ARG A 186 -10.08 -19.55 4.67
N ASP A 187 -8.95 -20.22 4.91
CA ASP A 187 -8.06 -19.90 6.02
C ASP A 187 -7.04 -18.81 5.66
N ALA A 188 -6.68 -18.68 4.38
CA ALA A 188 -5.79 -17.63 3.89
C ALA A 188 -6.51 -16.27 3.80
N GLU A 189 -7.78 -16.25 3.37
CA GLU A 189 -8.53 -15.02 3.13
C GLU A 189 -8.57 -14.03 4.32
N PRO A 190 -8.75 -14.45 5.59
CA PRO A 190 -8.74 -13.55 6.73
C PRO A 190 -7.38 -12.88 7.00
N HIS A 191 -6.29 -13.39 6.42
CA HIS A 191 -4.96 -12.78 6.51
C HIS A 191 -4.76 -11.67 5.44
N VAL A 192 -5.55 -11.66 4.37
CA VAL A 192 -5.56 -10.58 3.38
C VAL A 192 -6.14 -9.32 4.02
N HIS A 193 -5.46 -8.19 3.84
CA HIS A 193 -5.72 -6.95 4.56
C HIS A 193 -5.76 -5.77 3.59
N ASP A 194 -6.09 -4.59 4.12
CA ASP A 194 -6.11 -3.36 3.34
C ASP A 194 -4.73 -3.07 2.77
N VAL A 195 -4.70 -2.70 1.50
CA VAL A 195 -3.48 -2.71 0.69
C VAL A 195 -2.74 -1.37 0.76
N LEU A 196 -1.50 -1.40 0.28
CA LEU A 196 -0.90 -0.23 -0.37
C LEU A 196 -1.27 -0.29 -1.86
N ASN A 197 -1.95 0.73 -2.38
CA ASN A 197 -2.31 0.84 -3.80
C ASN A 197 -1.15 1.47 -4.58
N VAL A 198 -0.16 0.65 -4.94
CA VAL A 198 1.05 1.07 -5.66
C VAL A 198 0.66 1.61 -7.04
N PHE A 199 1.19 2.79 -7.38
CA PHE A 199 0.94 3.55 -8.62
C PHE A 199 -0.48 4.09 -8.81
N MET A 200 -1.47 3.66 -8.03
CA MET A 200 -2.84 4.15 -8.18
C MET A 200 -2.93 5.63 -7.81
N CYS A 201 -3.64 6.41 -8.63
CA CYS A 201 -3.84 7.84 -8.39
C CYS A 201 -5.25 8.11 -7.85
N THR A 202 -5.34 8.53 -6.58
CA THR A 202 -6.61 8.58 -5.85
C THR A 202 -6.67 9.75 -4.86
N GLY A 203 -7.85 9.99 -4.31
CA GLY A 203 -8.06 11.02 -3.31
C GLY A 203 -9.50 11.09 -2.81
N PHE A 204 -9.84 12.18 -2.13
CA PHE A 204 -11.22 12.48 -1.73
C PHE A 204 -11.70 13.75 -2.45
N THR A 205 -12.88 13.70 -3.04
CA THR A 205 -13.45 14.86 -3.73
C THR A 205 -13.65 16.02 -2.75
N ARG A 206 -13.31 17.25 -3.14
CA ARG A 206 -13.37 18.40 -2.21
C ARG A 206 -14.80 18.78 -1.83
N ASP A 207 -15.74 18.57 -2.72
CA ASP A 207 -17.15 18.93 -2.55
C ASP A 207 -17.92 17.90 -1.71
N THR A 208 -17.80 16.60 -2.02
CA THR A 208 -18.57 15.54 -1.36
C THR A 208 -17.76 14.59 -0.48
N GLN A 209 -16.43 14.75 -0.45
CA GLN A 209 -15.51 13.91 0.34
C GLN A 209 -15.59 12.42 -0.02
N GLN A 210 -15.93 12.11 -1.27
CA GLN A 210 -16.01 10.73 -1.78
C GLN A 210 -14.64 10.27 -2.30
N TYR A 211 -14.31 9.00 -2.07
CA TYR A 211 -13.13 8.38 -2.66
C TYR A 211 -13.22 8.37 -4.19
N PHE A 212 -12.16 8.83 -4.87
CA PHE A 212 -12.07 8.81 -6.32
C PHE A 212 -10.77 8.17 -6.79
N MET A 213 -10.77 7.73 -8.04
CA MET A 213 -9.58 7.31 -8.77
C MET A 213 -9.50 8.04 -10.12
N LYS A 214 -8.30 8.10 -10.68
CA LYS A 214 -8.03 8.60 -12.04
C LYS A 214 -6.88 7.82 -12.67
N ALA A 215 -6.70 8.00 -13.98
CA ALA A 215 -5.62 7.37 -14.72
C ALA A 215 -4.26 7.62 -14.06
N SER A 216 -3.55 6.54 -13.76
CA SER A 216 -2.23 6.59 -13.13
C SER A 216 -1.21 7.34 -14.00
N PRO A 217 -0.31 8.14 -13.38
CA PRO A 217 0.81 8.76 -14.10
C PRO A 217 1.91 7.74 -14.45
N VAL A 218 1.88 6.51 -13.91
CA VAL A 218 2.93 5.50 -14.07
C VAL A 218 3.18 5.14 -15.53
N ARG A 219 4.44 4.95 -15.89
CA ARG A 219 4.91 4.49 -17.20
C ARG A 219 5.90 3.33 -17.03
N PRO A 220 6.09 2.50 -18.08
CA PRO A 220 7.15 1.51 -18.08
C PRO A 220 8.50 2.11 -17.70
N GLY A 221 9.17 1.49 -16.72
CA GLY A 221 10.41 1.97 -16.12
C GLY A 221 10.23 2.66 -14.77
N ASP A 222 9.04 3.19 -14.46
CA ASP A 222 8.75 3.70 -13.12
C ASP A 222 8.73 2.55 -12.10
N PHE A 223 9.25 2.85 -10.92
CA PHE A 223 9.27 1.93 -9.79
C PHE A 223 9.08 2.61 -8.44
N LEU A 224 8.61 1.82 -7.49
CA LEU A 224 8.62 2.10 -6.05
C LEU A 224 9.52 1.08 -5.36
N GLU A 225 10.50 1.56 -4.59
CA GLU A 225 11.53 0.73 -3.96
C GLU A 225 11.45 0.80 -2.44
N PHE A 226 11.62 -0.36 -1.81
CA PHE A 226 11.49 -0.54 -0.38
C PHE A 226 12.71 -1.24 0.19
N PHE A 227 13.05 -0.88 1.42
CA PHE A 227 13.93 -1.64 2.29
C PHE A 227 13.09 -2.49 3.26
N ALA A 228 13.39 -3.78 3.38
CA ALA A 228 12.69 -4.70 4.26
C ALA A 228 13.28 -4.62 5.68
N GLU A 229 12.51 -4.04 6.62
CA GLU A 229 12.93 -3.83 8.01
C GLU A 229 12.89 -5.15 8.81
N ILE A 230 12.07 -6.11 8.37
CA ILE A 230 11.94 -7.46 8.90
C ILE A 230 11.94 -8.49 7.76
N ASP A 231 11.92 -9.78 8.07
CA ASP A 231 11.70 -10.80 7.05
C ASP A 231 10.24 -10.72 6.57
N LEU A 232 10.04 -10.58 5.26
CA LEU A 232 8.72 -10.36 4.67
C LEU A 232 8.31 -11.50 3.76
N ILE A 233 7.04 -11.87 3.85
CA ILE A 233 6.28 -12.38 2.70
C ILE A 233 5.50 -11.20 2.14
N GLY A 234 5.76 -10.85 0.89
CA GLY A 234 4.95 -9.91 0.13
C GLY A 234 4.02 -10.64 -0.82
N ALA A 235 2.84 -10.08 -1.07
CA ALA A 235 2.00 -10.46 -2.21
C ALA A 235 1.57 -9.21 -2.96
N LEU A 236 1.69 -9.26 -4.28
CA LEU A 236 1.28 -8.18 -5.17
C LEU A 236 0.24 -8.72 -6.15
N SER A 237 -0.88 -8.00 -6.28
CA SER A 237 -1.89 -8.25 -7.31
C SER A 237 -1.83 -7.16 -8.38
N ALA A 238 -1.71 -7.55 -9.65
CA ALA A 238 -1.87 -6.62 -10.77
C ALA A 238 -3.37 -6.35 -10.97
N CYS A 239 -3.84 -5.17 -10.56
CA CYS A 239 -5.25 -4.86 -10.45
C CYS A 239 -6.00 -4.97 -11.79
N PRO A 240 -7.22 -5.58 -11.82
CA PRO A 240 -8.04 -5.63 -13.03
C PRO A 240 -8.56 -4.27 -13.49
N GLY A 241 -8.33 -3.19 -12.72
CA GLY A 241 -8.60 -1.83 -13.16
C GLY A 241 -7.54 -1.25 -14.12
N GLY A 242 -6.44 -1.96 -14.37
CA GLY A 242 -5.33 -1.48 -15.21
C GLY A 242 -4.66 -0.25 -14.59
N ASP A 243 -4.73 0.89 -15.28
CA ASP A 243 -4.26 2.18 -14.79
C ASP A 243 -5.30 2.95 -13.95
N CYS A 244 -6.50 2.38 -13.75
CA CYS A 244 -7.66 2.97 -13.08
C CYS A 244 -8.23 4.22 -13.78
N GLY A 245 -7.99 4.40 -15.09
CA GLY A 245 -8.45 5.55 -15.87
C GLY A 245 -9.88 5.50 -16.41
N THR A 246 -10.57 4.35 -16.34
CA THR A 246 -11.88 4.14 -16.98
C THR A 246 -12.96 3.73 -15.99
N VAL A 247 -12.96 2.45 -15.58
CA VAL A 247 -13.95 1.85 -14.69
C VAL A 247 -13.26 1.01 -13.62
N HIS A 248 -13.92 0.85 -12.47
CA HIS A 248 -13.38 0.11 -11.34
C HIS A 248 -13.59 -1.41 -11.56
N SER A 249 -12.50 -2.18 -11.62
CA SER A 249 -12.51 -3.66 -11.70
C SER A 249 -13.31 -4.24 -12.87
N SER A 250 -12.73 -4.22 -14.07
CA SER A 250 -13.39 -4.69 -15.31
C SER A 250 -12.44 -5.48 -16.20
N ASP A 251 -12.95 -6.47 -16.92
CA ASP A 251 -12.19 -7.15 -17.96
C ASP A 251 -11.95 -6.28 -19.20
N GLU A 252 -12.62 -5.15 -19.32
CA GLU A 252 -12.45 -4.19 -20.41
C GLU A 252 -11.18 -3.34 -20.27
N ALA A 253 -10.68 -3.16 -19.04
CA ALA A 253 -9.48 -2.38 -18.80
C ALA A 253 -8.25 -3.06 -19.40
N ARG A 254 -7.39 -2.27 -20.06
CA ARG A 254 -6.09 -2.77 -20.52
C ARG A 254 -5.21 -2.98 -19.29
N CYS A 255 -4.91 -4.24 -19.02
CA CYS A 255 -4.08 -4.63 -17.89
C CYS A 255 -2.72 -5.11 -18.38
N HIS A 256 -1.68 -4.83 -17.61
CA HIS A 256 -0.30 -5.16 -17.90
C HIS A 256 0.32 -5.92 -16.71
N PRO A 257 1.41 -6.68 -16.92
CA PRO A 257 2.12 -7.29 -15.81
C PRO A 257 2.87 -6.23 -14.98
N LEU A 258 3.12 -6.59 -13.72
CA LEU A 258 4.07 -5.90 -12.84
C LEU A 258 5.28 -6.80 -12.57
N LEU A 259 6.44 -6.19 -12.35
CA LEU A 259 7.65 -6.91 -11.99
C LEU A 259 8.01 -6.60 -10.54
N VAL A 260 8.27 -7.63 -9.74
CA VAL A 260 8.90 -7.51 -8.43
C VAL A 260 10.35 -7.96 -8.56
N GLU A 261 11.29 -7.14 -8.12
CA GLU A 261 12.72 -7.47 -8.09
C GLU A 261 13.21 -7.44 -6.65
N ILE A 262 14.06 -8.39 -6.26
CA ILE A 262 14.61 -8.49 -4.90
C ILE A 262 16.11 -8.28 -5.00
N TYR A 263 16.65 -7.47 -4.09
CA TYR A 263 18.06 -7.12 -4.07
C TYR A 263 18.71 -7.31 -2.71
N ARG A 264 19.95 -7.77 -2.73
CA ARG A 264 20.81 -7.89 -1.56
C ARG A 264 21.83 -6.75 -1.56
N PRO A 265 21.92 -5.92 -0.50
CA PRO A 265 23.01 -4.95 -0.36
C PRO A 265 24.32 -5.63 0.09
N ASP A 266 25.43 -4.92 -0.02
CA ASP A 266 26.64 -5.27 0.73
C ASP A 266 26.32 -5.22 2.23
N PRO A 267 26.49 -6.33 2.99
CA PRO A 267 26.26 -6.34 4.44
C PRO A 267 27.01 -5.25 5.21
N ALA A 268 28.19 -4.82 4.72
CA ALA A 268 28.97 -3.75 5.34
C ALA A 268 28.23 -2.39 5.33
N SER A 269 27.35 -2.17 4.35
CA SER A 269 26.54 -0.94 4.25
C SER A 269 25.45 -0.83 5.34
N LEU A 270 25.17 -1.93 6.04
CA LEU A 270 24.16 -2.03 7.09
C LEU A 270 24.76 -2.38 8.47
N ALA A 271 26.08 -2.22 8.65
CA ALA A 271 26.77 -2.66 9.87
C ALA A 271 26.19 -2.08 11.17
N ASP A 272 25.72 -0.82 11.14
CA ASP A 272 25.13 -0.12 12.30
C ASP A 272 23.59 -0.19 12.32
N TRP A 273 22.97 -0.85 11.36
CA TRP A 273 21.52 -0.98 11.30
C TRP A 273 21.01 -2.10 12.20
N THR A 274 20.03 -1.78 13.03
CA THR A 274 19.33 -2.76 13.85
C THR A 274 17.87 -2.90 13.42
N PRO A 275 17.37 -4.12 13.23
CA PRO A 275 15.96 -4.38 12.98
C PRO A 275 15.05 -3.77 14.06
N PRO A 276 13.86 -3.26 13.69
CA PRO A 276 12.93 -2.73 14.68
C PRO A 276 12.37 -3.84 15.57
N ALA A 277 12.39 -3.58 16.88
CA ALA A 277 11.71 -4.40 17.87
C ALA A 277 10.18 -4.26 17.74
N LEU A 278 9.45 -5.25 18.27
CA LEU A 278 8.01 -5.12 18.48
C LEU A 278 7.70 -3.96 19.43
N ASN A 279 6.48 -3.43 19.34
CA ASN A 279 6.02 -2.40 20.24
C ASN A 279 6.06 -2.88 21.70
N ALA A 280 6.68 -2.08 22.57
CA ALA A 280 6.91 -2.41 23.97
C ALA A 280 5.76 -1.98 24.90
N TYR A 281 4.57 -1.68 24.37
CA TYR A 281 3.43 -1.30 25.19
C TYR A 281 3.07 -2.41 26.18
N ASP A 282 3.14 -2.08 27.47
CA ASP A 282 2.78 -2.95 28.57
C ASP A 282 1.25 -2.93 28.76
N PHE A 283 0.59 -4.04 28.40
CA PHE A 283 -0.82 -4.25 28.72
C PHE A 283 -0.97 -4.50 30.22
N LYS A 284 -1.17 -3.42 30.98
CA LYS A 284 -1.60 -3.55 32.38
C LYS A 284 -3.04 -4.07 32.42
N ALA A 285 -3.20 -5.29 32.92
CA ALA A 285 -4.50 -5.91 33.21
C ALA A 285 -5.13 -5.35 34.49
#